data_AF-A0A920LTS6-F1
#
_entry.id   AF-A0A920LTS6-F1
#
_cell.length_a   1.000
_cell.length_b   1.000
_cell.length_c   1.000
_cell.angle_alpha   90.00
_cell.angle_beta   90.00
_cell.angle_gamma   90.00
#
_symmetry.space_group_name_H-M   'P 1'
#
loop_
_entity.id
_entity.type
_entity.pdbx_description
1 polymer ?
#
loop_
_entity_poly.entity_id
_entity_poly.type
_entity_poly.pdbx_seq_one_letter_code
_entity_poly.pdbx_strand_id
1 'polypeptide(L)'
;MHVASEVRGKIRPEFDAIDALMAGFPAGTVSGAPKIRAMEIIEELEPDKRGIYAGAIGYIGAGGEMDTCIALRTAIIEDNKMHIQAGAGIVYDSDPKSEFEECQNKASALFRAAEDAIKLNKEN
;
A
#
# COMPACT_ATOMS: atom_id res chain seq x y z
N MET A 1 1.88 1.19 17.02
CA MET A 1 3.29 1.59 17.12
C MET A 1 4.04 0.88 16.00
N HIS A 2 4.95 1.54 15.26
CA HIS A 2 5.76 0.90 14.20
C HIS A 2 7.25 1.09 14.51
N VAL A 3 8.07 0.10 14.19
CA VAL A 3 9.52 0.28 14.09
C VAL A 3 9.79 0.96 12.76
N ALA A 4 10.44 2.12 12.81
CA ALA A 4 10.76 2.90 11.63
C ALA A 4 12.27 3.16 11.54
N SER A 5 12.77 3.25 10.32
CA SER A 5 14.13 3.69 10.02
C SER A 5 14.06 4.61 8.82
N GLU A 6 14.93 5.61 8.79
CA GLU A 6 15.03 6.56 7.68
C GLU A 6 16.31 6.29 6.88
N VAL A 7 16.17 6.13 5.56
CA VAL A 7 17.28 5.96 4.63
C VAL A 7 17.28 7.15 3.68
N ARG A 8 18.40 7.86 3.60
CA ARG A 8 18.60 9.03 2.71
C ARG A 8 19.76 8.80 1.78
N GLY A 9 19.69 9.40 0.59
CA GLY A 9 20.78 9.42 -0.39
C GLY A 9 20.75 10.71 -1.19
N LYS A 10 21.86 11.00 -1.88
CA LYS A 10 21.92 12.09 -2.86
C LYS A 10 21.73 11.49 -4.24
N ILE A 11 20.77 12.01 -5.00
CA ILE A 11 20.54 11.58 -6.38
C ILE A 11 21.75 11.92 -7.25
N ARG A 12 22.09 11.04 -8.20
CA ARG A 12 23.17 11.33 -9.15
C ARG A 12 22.70 12.39 -10.16
N PRO A 13 23.60 13.24 -10.69
CA PRO A 13 23.23 14.37 -11.53
C PRO A 13 22.44 14.02 -12.80
N GLU A 14 22.54 12.79 -13.28
CA GLU A 14 21.87 12.30 -14.48
C GLU A 14 20.46 11.72 -14.25
N PHE A 15 19.96 11.71 -13.01
CA PHE A 15 18.63 11.20 -12.64
C PHE A 15 17.79 12.23 -11.90
N ASP A 16 16.47 12.08 -11.94
CA ASP A 16 15.50 12.92 -11.26
C ASP A 16 14.65 12.18 -10.19
N ALA A 17 13.74 12.89 -9.53
CA ALA A 17 12.89 12.32 -8.49
C ALA A 17 12.04 11.12 -8.98
N ILE A 18 11.62 11.14 -10.25
CA ILE A 18 10.82 10.04 -10.84
C ILE A 18 11.71 8.81 -11.03
N ASP A 19 12.94 8.98 -11.50
CA ASP A 19 13.91 7.87 -11.58
C ASP A 19 14.14 7.21 -10.21
N ALA A 20 14.26 8.03 -9.17
CA ALA A 20 14.41 7.55 -7.80
C ALA A 20 13.18 6.77 -7.31
N LEU A 21 11.96 7.24 -7.61
CA LEU A 21 10.73 6.50 -7.32
C LEU A 21 10.72 5.16 -8.05
N MET A 22 10.97 5.17 -9.36
CA MET A 22 10.90 3.97 -10.20
C MET A 22 11.95 2.92 -9.81
N ALA A 23 13.15 3.33 -9.40
CA ALA A 23 14.17 2.42 -8.88
C ALA A 23 13.75 1.73 -7.56
N GLY A 24 12.99 2.44 -6.72
CA GLY A 24 12.49 1.95 -5.45
C GLY A 24 11.15 1.21 -5.52
N PHE A 25 10.39 1.40 -6.59
CA PHE A 25 9.01 0.90 -6.73
C PHE A 25 8.93 -0.60 -7.09
N PRO A 26 7.85 -1.31 -6.69
CA PRO A 26 6.99 -0.98 -5.54
C PRO A 26 7.78 -1.14 -4.23
N ALA A 27 7.24 -0.60 -3.14
CA ALA A 27 7.89 -0.63 -1.83
C ALA A 27 8.14 -2.08 -1.34
N GLY A 28 9.29 -2.31 -0.71
CA GLY A 28 9.68 -3.63 -0.19
C GLY A 28 8.72 -4.17 0.88
N THR A 29 8.08 -3.29 1.66
CA THR A 29 7.14 -3.65 2.73
C THR A 29 5.83 -4.26 2.23
N VAL A 30 5.51 -4.10 0.94
CA VAL A 30 4.27 -4.59 0.31
C VAL A 30 4.52 -5.58 -0.82
N SER A 31 5.79 -5.88 -1.10
CA SER A 31 6.22 -6.89 -2.06
C SER A 31 6.92 -8.02 -1.33
N GLY A 32 8.15 -7.78 -0.86
CA GLY A 32 8.95 -8.72 -0.09
C GLY A 32 10.42 -8.66 -0.45
N ALA A 33 11.18 -9.67 -0.03
CA ALA A 33 12.62 -9.76 -0.30
C ALA A 33 13.01 -11.23 -0.61
N PRO A 34 13.74 -11.51 -1.71
CA PRO A 34 14.12 -10.59 -2.80
C PRO A 34 12.90 -10.08 -3.60
N LYS A 35 12.86 -8.76 -3.91
CA LYS A 35 11.67 -8.06 -4.43
C LYS A 35 11.03 -8.74 -5.65
N ILE A 36 11.83 -9.03 -6.68
CA ILE A 36 11.31 -9.60 -7.94
C ILE A 36 10.68 -10.97 -7.68
N ARG A 37 11.36 -11.86 -6.94
CA ARG A 37 10.82 -13.19 -6.64
C ARG A 37 9.57 -13.13 -5.78
N ALA A 38 9.52 -12.21 -4.81
CA ALA A 38 8.33 -12.01 -3.99
C ALA A 38 7.13 -11.54 -4.83
N MET A 39 7.36 -10.64 -5.80
CA MET A 39 6.31 -10.19 -6.73
C MET A 39 5.80 -11.31 -7.64
N GLU A 40 6.68 -12.20 -8.13
CA GLU A 40 6.27 -13.38 -8.91
C GLU A 40 5.36 -14.30 -8.09
N ILE A 41 5.72 -14.58 -6.83
CA ILE A 41 4.89 -15.41 -5.93
C ILE A 41 3.54 -14.74 -5.66
N ILE A 42 3.53 -13.41 -5.46
CA ILE A 42 2.29 -12.65 -5.31
C ILE A 42 1.39 -12.82 -6.53
N GLU A 43 1.94 -12.68 -7.74
CA GLU A 43 1.20 -12.86 -8.99
C GLU A 43 0.70 -14.31 -9.17
N GLU A 44 1.48 -15.31 -8.75
CA GLU A 44 1.09 -16.72 -8.78
C GLU A 44 -0.10 -17.02 -7.84
N LEU A 45 -0.24 -16.27 -6.74
CA LEU A 45 -1.20 -16.55 -5.65
C LEU A 45 -2.41 -15.63 -5.62
N GLU A 46 -2.28 -14.37 -6.03
CA GLU A 46 -3.39 -13.41 -6.01
C GLU A 46 -4.31 -13.63 -7.23
N PRO A 47 -5.64 -13.68 -7.03
CA PRO A 47 -6.58 -13.96 -8.12
C PRO A 47 -6.76 -12.78 -9.07
N ASP A 48 -6.44 -11.57 -8.60
CA ASP A 48 -6.72 -10.31 -9.28
C ASP A 48 -5.49 -9.39 -9.23
N LYS A 49 -5.40 -8.49 -10.20
CA LYS A 49 -4.38 -7.42 -10.18
C LYS A 49 -4.66 -6.47 -9.02
N ARG A 50 -3.60 -6.03 -8.34
CA ARG A 50 -3.67 -5.11 -7.18
C ARG A 50 -4.21 -3.71 -7.49
N GLY A 51 -4.21 -3.28 -8.76
CA GLY A 51 -4.65 -1.92 -9.12
C GLY A 51 -3.84 -0.86 -8.38
N ILE A 52 -4.50 0.01 -7.60
CA ILE A 52 -3.80 1.02 -6.80
C ILE A 52 -3.17 0.45 -5.53
N TYR A 53 -3.63 -0.70 -5.03
CA TYR A 53 -3.13 -1.26 -3.78
C TYR A 53 -1.62 -1.53 -3.88
N ALA A 54 -0.87 -1.16 -2.84
CA ALA A 54 0.59 -1.21 -2.81
C ALA A 54 1.31 -0.29 -3.83
N GLY A 55 0.56 0.55 -4.55
CA GLY A 55 1.06 1.60 -5.43
C GLY A 55 1.55 2.83 -4.66
N ALA A 56 1.77 3.94 -5.39
CA ALA A 56 2.20 5.21 -4.83
C ALA A 56 1.14 6.29 -5.08
N ILE A 57 0.81 7.07 -4.04
CA ILE A 57 -0.09 8.24 -4.11
C ILE A 57 0.71 9.44 -3.60
N GLY A 58 0.69 10.55 -4.32
CA GLY A 58 1.50 11.71 -3.97
C GLY A 58 1.39 12.85 -4.97
N TYR A 59 2.39 13.73 -4.96
CA TYR A 59 2.50 14.85 -5.90
C TYR A 59 3.89 14.95 -6.51
N ILE A 60 3.97 15.62 -7.66
CA ILE A 60 5.21 16.06 -8.30
C ILE A 60 5.05 17.56 -8.58
N GLY A 61 5.95 18.36 -8.02
CA GLY A 61 6.00 19.81 -8.19
C GLY A 61 6.76 20.21 -9.46
N ALA A 62 6.45 21.39 -9.99
CA ALA A 62 7.15 21.94 -11.16
C ALA A 62 8.64 22.23 -10.90
N GLY A 63 9.05 22.37 -9.64
CA GLY A 63 10.44 22.51 -9.22
C GLY A 63 11.20 21.20 -9.07
N GLY A 64 10.54 20.06 -9.31
CA GLY A 64 11.12 18.72 -9.15
C GLY A 64 10.94 18.13 -7.75
N GLU A 65 10.20 18.80 -6.86
CA GLU A 65 9.83 18.24 -5.57
C GLU A 65 8.86 17.07 -5.75
N MET A 66 9.00 16.04 -4.93
CA MET A 66 8.10 14.89 -4.96
C MET A 66 7.96 14.33 -3.56
N ASP A 67 6.74 14.02 -3.18
CA ASP A 67 6.44 13.24 -1.98
C ASP A 67 5.32 12.24 -2.29
N THR A 68 5.50 11.01 -1.84
CA THR A 68 4.58 9.90 -2.12
C THR A 68 4.45 9.03 -0.88
N CYS A 69 3.23 8.54 -0.63
CA CYS A 69 2.97 7.47 0.31
C CYS A 69 2.59 6.18 -0.44
N ILE A 70 2.75 5.04 0.25
CA ILE A 70 2.27 3.75 -0.27
C ILE A 70 0.74 3.75 -0.13
N ALA A 71 0.05 3.36 -1.20
CA ALA A 71 -1.41 3.21 -1.25
C ALA A 71 -1.87 1.99 -0.42
N LEU A 72 -1.88 2.17 0.90
CA LEU A 72 -2.39 1.25 1.90
C LEU A 72 -3.48 1.95 2.70
N ARG A 73 -4.38 1.16 3.30
CA ARG A 73 -5.56 1.70 4.01
C ARG A 73 -6.31 2.70 3.12
N THR A 74 -6.52 2.30 1.87
CA THR A 74 -7.25 3.07 0.86
C THR A 74 -8.46 2.24 0.41
N ALA A 75 -9.58 2.93 0.16
CA ALA A 75 -10.75 2.34 -0.44
C ALA A 75 -11.00 2.94 -1.82
N ILE A 76 -11.33 2.10 -2.80
CA ILE A 76 -11.80 2.53 -4.12
C ILE A 76 -13.32 2.42 -4.12
N ILE A 77 -14.01 3.50 -4.49
CA ILE A 77 -15.47 3.48 -4.63
C ILE A 77 -15.79 3.56 -6.11
N GLU A 78 -16.41 2.51 -6.63
CA GLU A 78 -16.82 2.38 -8.03
C GLU A 78 -18.15 1.63 -8.07
N ASP A 79 -19.09 2.06 -8.90
CA ASP A 79 -20.40 1.40 -9.07
C ASP A 79 -21.14 1.08 -7.77
N ASN A 80 -21.15 2.03 -6.83
CA ASN A 80 -21.73 1.89 -5.48
C ASN A 80 -21.13 0.74 -4.64
N LYS A 81 -19.93 0.28 -5.00
CA LYS A 81 -19.17 -0.71 -4.24
C LYS A 81 -17.91 -0.08 -3.70
N MET A 82 -17.56 -0.44 -2.47
CA MET A 82 -16.31 -0.07 -1.83
C MET A 82 -15.37 -1.27 -1.86
N HIS A 83 -14.24 -1.12 -2.56
CA HIS A 83 -13.18 -2.10 -2.67
C HIS A 83 -12.06 -1.76 -1.70
N ILE A 84 -11.72 -2.70 -0.82
CA ILE A 84 -10.63 -2.57 0.16
C ILE A 84 -9.73 -3.78 0.02
N GLN A 85 -8.43 -3.54 -0.13
CA GLN A 85 -7.42 -4.58 -0.13
C GLN A 85 -6.48 -4.38 1.06
N ALA A 86 -6.17 -5.48 1.74
CA ALA A 86 -5.26 -5.53 2.87
C ALA A 86 -4.42 -6.81 2.80
N GLY A 87 -3.23 -6.77 3.38
CA GLY A 87 -2.26 -7.85 3.34
C GLY A 87 -1.40 -7.85 4.59
N ALA A 88 -0.61 -8.91 4.75
CA ALA A 88 0.33 -9.10 5.84
C ALA A 88 1.68 -9.57 5.29
N GLY A 89 2.75 -9.30 6.02
CA GLY A 89 4.10 -9.70 5.65
C GLY A 89 4.38 -11.10 6.14
N ILE A 90 4.51 -12.07 5.24
CA ILE A 90 4.73 -13.47 5.60
C ILE A 90 6.22 -13.74 5.79
N VAL A 91 6.57 -14.28 6.95
CA VAL A 91 7.92 -14.73 7.30
C VAL A 91 7.89 -16.20 7.71
N TYR A 92 9.07 -16.78 7.98
CA TYR A 92 9.22 -18.21 8.26
C TYR A 92 8.37 -18.69 9.46
N ASP A 93 8.25 -17.84 10.48
CA ASP A 93 7.57 -18.08 11.74
C ASP A 93 6.14 -17.52 11.80
N SER A 94 5.60 -17.05 10.67
CA SER A 94 4.21 -16.57 10.58
C SER A 94 3.21 -17.69 10.88
N ASP A 95 2.17 -17.35 11.66
CA ASP A 95 1.01 -18.22 11.90
C ASP A 95 -0.14 -17.83 10.93
N PRO A 96 -0.58 -18.72 10.02
CA PRO A 96 -1.56 -18.37 8.99
C PRO A 96 -2.86 -17.76 9.51
N LYS A 97 -3.33 -18.19 10.68
CA LYS A 97 -4.57 -17.67 11.28
C LYS A 97 -4.36 -16.23 11.76
N SER A 98 -3.27 -15.98 12.45
CA SER A 98 -2.91 -14.66 12.97
C SER A 98 -2.71 -13.64 11.82
N GLU A 99 -2.04 -14.04 10.73
CA GLU A 99 -1.84 -13.16 9.56
C GLU A 99 -3.17 -12.83 8.86
N PHE A 100 -4.09 -13.80 8.77
CA PHE A 100 -5.42 -13.57 8.22
C PHE A 100 -6.25 -12.62 9.10
N GLU A 101 -6.19 -12.78 10.42
CA GLU A 101 -6.82 -11.86 11.38
C GLU A 101 -6.21 -10.45 11.27
N GLU A 102 -4.90 -10.32 11.08
CA GLU A 102 -4.24 -9.02 10.83
C GLU A 102 -4.79 -8.33 9.58
N CYS A 103 -4.91 -9.05 8.46
CA CYS A 103 -5.50 -8.52 7.22
C CYS A 103 -6.92 -7.99 7.45
N GLN A 104 -7.77 -8.76 8.13
CA GLN A 104 -9.13 -8.35 8.46
C GLN A 104 -9.15 -7.12 9.36
N ASN A 105 -8.28 -7.07 10.38
CA ASN A 105 -8.17 -5.93 11.28
C ASN A 105 -7.75 -4.66 10.54
N LYS A 106 -6.79 -4.75 9.61
CA LYS A 106 -6.37 -3.62 8.76
C LYS A 106 -7.50 -3.11 7.87
N ALA A 107 -8.27 -4.01 7.25
CA ALA A 107 -9.40 -3.65 6.40
C ALA A 107 -10.57 -3.06 7.21
N SER A 108 -10.82 -3.57 8.42
CA SER A 108 -11.96 -3.18 9.26
C SER A 108 -12.03 -1.68 9.56
N ALA A 109 -10.89 -1.00 9.62
CA ALA A 109 -10.82 0.44 9.87
C ALA A 109 -11.56 1.25 8.78
N LEU A 110 -11.45 0.84 7.51
CA LEU A 110 -12.11 1.52 6.39
C LEU A 110 -13.60 1.20 6.34
N PHE A 111 -14.00 -0.04 6.64
CA PHE A 111 -15.41 -0.40 6.77
C PHE A 111 -16.10 0.42 7.86
N ARG A 112 -15.48 0.54 9.05
CA ARG A 112 -15.99 1.38 10.14
C ARG A 112 -16.09 2.86 9.73
N ALA A 113 -15.06 3.39 9.06
CA ALA A 113 -15.09 4.76 8.57
C ALA A 113 -16.25 5.01 7.59
N ALA A 114 -16.53 4.05 6.69
CA ALA A 114 -17.66 4.14 5.77
C ALA A 114 -19.01 4.06 6.51
N GLU A 115 -19.16 3.16 7.48
CA GLU A 115 -20.37 3.06 8.30
C GLU A 115 -20.66 4.38 9.05
N ASP A 116 -19.65 4.98 9.65
CA ASP A 116 -19.80 6.23 10.39
C ASP A 116 -20.12 7.41 9.46
N ALA A 117 -19.50 7.47 8.27
CA ALA A 117 -19.84 8.46 7.25
C ALA A 117 -21.31 8.35 6.79
N ILE A 118 -21.82 7.12 6.63
CA ILE A 118 -23.22 6.87 6.27
C ILE A 118 -24.17 7.31 7.39
N LYS A 119 -23.84 7.05 8.67
CA LYS A 119 -24.67 7.48 9.81
C LYS A 119 -24.76 9.00 9.87
N LEU A 120 -23.62 9.69 9.79
CA LEU A 120 -23.57 11.16 9.79
C LEU A 120 -24.39 11.78 8.64
N ASN A 121 -24.39 11.16 7.47
CA ASN A 121 -25.18 11.65 6.34
C ASN A 121 -26.70 11.45 6.53
N LYS A 122 -27.15 10.54 7.39
CA LYS A 122 -28.58 10.32 7.69
C LYS A 122 -29.12 11.26 8.77
N GLU A 123 -28.23 11.84 9.57
CA GLU A 123 -28.56 12.76 10.66
C GLU A 123 -28.62 14.24 10.23
N ASN A 124 -28.15 14.54 9.01
CA ASN A 124 -28.26 15.84 8.34
C ASN A 124 -29.41 15.85 7.33
#